data_AF-A0A6B2UVF1-F1
#
_entry.id   AF-A0A6B2UVF1-F1
#
_cell.length_a   1.000
_cell.length_b   1.000
_cell.length_c   1.000
_cell.angle_alpha   90.00
_cell.angle_beta   90.00
_cell.angle_gamma   90.00
#
_symmetry.space_group_name_H-M   'P 1'
#
loop_
_entity.id
_entity.type
_entity.pdbx_description
1 polymer ?
#
loop_
_entity_poly.entity_id
_entity_poly.type
_entity_poly.pdbx_seq_one_letter_code
_entity_poly.pdbx_strand_id
1 'polypeptide(L)' 'MDPHIREPEDMGHDGDGHAPGPRPPRESRAADFTPHAPALARTVRVVAGDLLLTVNPVDGSEIEICPPGERPGRPRR' A
#
# COMPACT_ATOMS: atom_id res chain seq x y z
N MET A 1 2.96 23.87 31.92
CA MET A 1 3.01 22.42 32.16
C MET A 1 2.26 21.75 31.02
N ASP A 2 2.89 20.78 30.36
CA ASP A 2 2.30 20.03 29.25
C ASP A 2 1.49 18.84 29.82
N PRO A 3 0.21 18.65 29.44
CA PRO A 3 -0.65 17.58 29.97
C PRO A 3 -0.36 16.19 29.38
N HIS A 4 0.63 16.04 28.49
CA HIS A 4 0.96 14.76 27.84
C HIS A 4 2.15 14.01 28.46
N ILE A 5 2.63 14.40 29.64
CA ILE A 5 3.64 13.62 30.35
C ILE A 5 2.93 12.55 31.18
N ARG A 6 2.67 11.40 30.55
CA ARG A 6 2.22 10.20 31.26
C ARG A 6 3.44 9.56 31.89
N GLU A 7 3.54 9.66 33.21
CA GLU A 7 4.59 9.02 34.02
C GLU A 7 4.70 7.53 33.67
N PRO A 8 5.91 6.94 33.64
CA PRO A 8 6.07 5.52 33.41
C PRO A 8 5.46 4.78 34.62
N GLU A 9 4.26 4.26 34.43
CA GLU A 9 3.58 3.48 35.46
C GLU A 9 4.46 2.27 35.80
N ASP A 10 4.91 2.27 37.05
CA ASP A 10 5.49 1.18 37.82
C ASP A 10 4.61 -0.07 37.70
N MET A 11 4.82 -0.85 36.63
CA MET A 11 4.36 -2.23 36.53
C MET A 11 5.46 -3.15 37.06
N GLY A 12 5.66 -3.12 38.37
CA GLY A 12 6.41 -4.13 39.09
C GLY A 12 5.45 -5.10 39.76
N HIS A 13 5.20 -6.28 39.15
CA HIS A 13 5.15 -7.54 39.90
C HIS A 13 5.11 -8.78 38.99
N ASP A 14 6.22 -9.50 39.00
CA ASP A 14 6.32 -10.97 39.09
C ASP A 14 5.65 -11.84 38.02
N GLY A 15 6.51 -12.36 37.12
CA GLY A 15 6.16 -13.40 36.16
C GLY A 15 7.35 -13.75 35.28
N ASP A 16 8.35 -14.39 35.86
CA ASP A 16 9.24 -15.37 35.22
C ASP A 16 9.71 -15.07 33.79
N GLY A 17 10.84 -14.37 33.68
CA GLY A 17 11.95 -14.68 32.77
C GLY A 17 11.68 -15.23 31.36
N HIS A 18 10.75 -14.68 30.58
CA HIS A 18 10.67 -15.02 29.15
C HIS A 18 11.24 -13.90 28.29
N ALA A 19 12.51 -14.05 27.89
CA ALA A 19 13.05 -13.36 26.74
C ALA A 19 12.07 -13.50 25.56
N PRO A 20 11.86 -12.47 24.71
CA PRO A 20 10.97 -12.58 23.56
C PRO A 20 11.46 -13.71 22.65
N GLY A 21 10.84 -14.88 22.78
CA GLY A 21 11.12 -16.02 21.93
C GLY A 21 10.89 -15.67 20.45
N PRO A 22 11.61 -16.32 19.53
CA PRO A 22 11.42 -16.09 18.10
C PRO A 22 9.95 -16.30 17.74
N ARG A 23 9.33 -15.27 17.17
CA ARG A 23 7.95 -15.33 16.69
C ARG A 23 7.85 -16.42 15.61
N PRO A 24 6.78 -17.24 15.60
CA PRO A 24 6.59 -18.23 14.55
C PRO A 24 6.63 -17.55 13.17
N PRO A 25 7.21 -18.22 12.15
CA PRO A 25 7.30 -17.66 10.81
C PRO A 25 5.91 -17.25 10.33
N ARG A 26 5.76 -15.99 9.91
CA ARG A 26 4.54 -15.54 9.25
C ARG A 26 4.41 -16.33 7.97
N GLU A 27 3.31 -17.06 7.79
CA GLU A 27 3.05 -17.82 6.57
C GLU A 27 3.22 -16.88 5.37
N SER A 28 4.24 -17.15 4.56
CA SER A 28 4.53 -16.37 3.38
C SER A 28 3.38 -16.53 2.41
N ARG A 29 2.57 -15.48 2.25
CA ARG A 29 1.54 -15.34 1.20
C ARG A 29 2.10 -15.46 -0.24
N ALA A 30 3.41 -15.65 -0.37
CA ALA A 30 4.12 -15.80 -1.62
C ALA A 30 3.89 -17.15 -2.32
N ALA A 31 3.32 -18.15 -1.64
CA ALA A 31 3.06 -19.47 -2.21
C ALA A 31 2.04 -19.44 -3.37
N ASP A 32 1.18 -18.42 -3.44
CA ASP A 32 0.19 -18.25 -4.50
C ASP A 32 0.77 -17.63 -5.79
N PHE A 33 2.02 -17.14 -5.77
CA PHE A 33 2.70 -16.67 -6.98
C PHE A 33 3.34 -17.83 -7.73
N THR A 34 2.52 -18.77 -8.22
CA THR A 34 2.97 -19.62 -9.32
C THR A 34 3.47 -18.74 -10.47
N PRO A 35 4.56 -19.08 -11.18
CA PRO A 35 5.00 -18.30 -12.34
C PRO A 35 3.92 -18.37 -13.42
N HIS A 36 2.99 -17.43 -13.40
CA HIS A 36 1.97 -17.30 -14.41
C HIS A 36 2.68 -17.00 -15.73
N ALA A 37 2.32 -17.70 -16.81
CA ALA A 37 2.68 -17.26 -18.15
C ALA A 37 2.35 -15.76 -18.28
N PRO A 38 3.16 -14.95 -18.98
CA PRO A 38 2.98 -13.50 -19.02
C PRO A 38 1.53 -13.19 -19.40
N ALA A 39 0.77 -12.71 -18.41
CA ALA A 39 -0.61 -12.37 -18.62
C ALA A 39 -0.67 -11.22 -19.62
N LEU A 40 -1.59 -11.28 -20.57
CA LEU A 40 -1.83 -10.17 -21.50
C LEU A 40 -2.26 -8.94 -20.68
N ALA A 41 -1.30 -8.09 -20.31
CA ALA A 41 -1.54 -6.91 -19.50
C ALA A 41 -2.27 -5.88 -20.36
N ARG A 42 -3.51 -5.56 -20.00
CA ARG A 42 -4.28 -4.49 -20.65
C ARG A 42 -3.96 -3.18 -19.95
N THR A 43 -3.02 -2.44 -20.51
CA THR A 43 -2.73 -1.09 -20.04
C THR A 43 -3.88 -0.15 -20.42
N VAL A 44 -4.38 0.62 -19.46
CA VAL A 44 -5.42 1.63 -19.69
C VAL A 44 -4.97 2.99 -19.18
N ARG A 45 -5.33 4.04 -19.91
CA ARG A 45 -5.13 5.44 -19.51
C ARG A 45 -6.39 5.97 -18.87
N VAL A 46 -6.28 6.55 -17.67
CA VAL A 46 -7.38 7.16 -16.92
C VAL A 46 -7.02 8.59 -16.57
N VAL A 47 -7.92 9.54 -16.81
CA VAL A 47 -7.72 10.94 -16.38
C VAL A 47 -8.54 11.19 -15.11
N ALA A 48 -7.86 11.62 -14.05
CA ALA A 48 -8.45 11.95 -12.76
C ALA A 48 -8.11 13.40 -12.37
N GLY A 49 -9.03 14.32 -12.65
CA GLY A 49 -8.78 15.75 -12.47
C GLY A 49 -7.68 16.25 -13.42
N ASP A 50 -6.57 16.74 -12.86
CA ASP A 50 -5.39 17.17 -13.61
C ASP A 50 -4.34 16.07 -13.77
N LEU A 51 -4.60 14.84 -13.33
CA LEU A 51 -3.67 13.71 -13.39
C LEU A 51 -4.03 12.73 -14.49
N LEU A 52 -3.02 12.17 -15.13
CA LEU A 52 -3.11 11.05 -16.06
C LEU A 52 -2.48 9.82 -15.39
N LEU A 53 -3.23 8.74 -15.33
CA LEU A 53 -2.77 7.46 -14.78
C LEU A 53 -2.63 6.43 -15.90
N THR A 54 -1.49 5.77 -15.95
CA THR A 54 -1.23 4.60 -16.79
C THR A 54 -1.27 3.37 -15.90
N VAL A 55 -2.35 2.59 -16.01
CA VAL A 55 -2.55 1.41 -15.17
C VAL A 55 -1.97 0.20 -15.89
N ASN A 56 -0.85 -0.33 -15.39
CA ASN A 56 -0.24 -1.58 -15.83
C ASN A 56 -0.48 -2.65 -14.75
N PRO A 57 -1.43 -3.58 -14.90
CA PRO A 57 -1.81 -4.50 -13.81
C PRO A 57 -0.69 -5.42 -13.31
N VAL A 58 0.39 -5.57 -14.09
CA VAL A 58 1.53 -6.43 -13.76
C VAL A 58 2.65 -5.64 -13.07
N ASP A 59 2.90 -4.40 -13.50
CA ASP A 59 4.05 -3.59 -13.07
C ASP A 59 3.67 -2.53 -12.02
N GLY A 60 2.42 -2.09 -12.04
CA GLY A 60 1.91 -1.03 -11.15
C GLY A 60 1.19 0.08 -11.93
N SER A 61 0.87 1.16 -11.25
CA SER A 61 0.29 2.35 -11.89
C SER A 61 1.28 3.49 -11.86
N GLU A 62 1.44 4.15 -13.00
CA GLU A 62 2.24 5.36 -13.14
C GLU A 62 1.32 6.58 -13.15
N ILE A 63 1.79 7.70 -12.59
CA ILE A 63 1.01 8.94 -12.46
C ILE A 63 1.83 10.09 -13.03
N GLU A 64 1.21 10.86 -13.92
CA GLU A 64 1.77 12.06 -14.53
C GLU A 64 0.76 13.21 -14.51
N ILE A 65 1.23 14.44 -14.72
CA ILE A 65 0.34 15.58 -14.94
C ILE A 65 -0.31 15.44 -16.32
N CYS A 66 -1.64 15.54 -16.39
CA CYS A 66 -2.37 15.48 -17.65
C CYS A 66 -1.95 16.64 -18.55
N PRO A 67 -1.39 16.36 -19.74
CA PRO A 67 -0.96 17.41 -20.65
C PRO A 67 -2.15 18.26 -21.11
N PRO A 68 -1.91 19.54 -21.45
CA PRO A 68 -2.93 20.41 -21.98
C PRO A 68 -3.44 19.85 -23.33
N GLY A 69 -4.74 19.58 -23.42
CA GLY A 69 -5.40 19.04 -24.62
C GLY A 69 -5.85 17.58 -24.53
N GLU A 70 -5.36 16.81 -23.56
CA GLU A 70 -5.78 15.41 -23.35
C GLU A 70 -6.85 15.25 -22.25
N ARG A 71 -7.32 16.38 -21.72
CA ARG A 71 -8.39 16.39 -20.72
C ARG A 71 -9.71 16.01 -21.39
N PRO A 72 -10.43 14.99 -20.91
CA PRO A 72 -11.74 14.65 -21.42
C PRO A 72 -12.69 15.85 -21.30
N GLY A 73 -13.55 16.04 -22.31
CA GLY A 73 -14.63 17.02 -22.22
C GLY A 73 -15.58 16.70 -21.06
N ARG A 74 -16.35 17.70 -20.61
CA ARG A 74 -17.33 17.49 -19.53
C ARG A 74 -18.29 16.34 -19.91
N PRO A 75 -18.51 15.35 -19.03
CA PRO A 75 -19.44 14.27 -19.31
C PRO A 75 -20.84 14.83 -19.57
N ARG A 76 -21.49 14.34 -20.64
CA ARG A 76 -22.89 14.64 -20.95
C ARG A 76 -23.78 13.70 -20.16
N ARG A 77 -24.85 14.24 -19.57
CA ARG A 77 -25.88 13.46 -18.88
C ARG A 77 -26.82 12.79 -19.87
#